data_AF-A0A091QNN3-F1
#
_entry.id   AF-A0A091QNN3-F1
#
_cell.length_a   1.000
_cell.length_b   1.000
_cell.length_c   1.000
_cell.angle_alpha   90.00
_cell.angle_beta   90.00
_cell.angle_gamma   90.00
#
_symmetry.space_group_name_H-M   'P 1'
#
loop_
_entity.id
_entity.type
_entity.pdbx_description
1 polymer ?
#
loop_
_entity_poly.entity_id
_entity_poly.type
_entity_poly.pdbx_seq_one_letter_code
_entity_poly.pdbx_strand_id
1 'polypeptide(L)'
;MGNLLKVLTREIENYPHFFLDFENAQPTEGEREVWNQISAVLQDSESMLADLQAYKGAGQEIRDAIQNPNDIQLQERAWNSVCPLVVRLKRFYEFSLRLEKALQSLLESLTCPPYTPTQHLEREQALAKEFAEILHFTLRFDELKMRNPAIQNDFSYYRRTISRNRINNMHLDIENEVNNEMANRMSLFYAEATPMLKTLSNATTHFVSENKTLPIENTTDCLSTMASVCKVMLETP
;
A
#
# COMPACT_ATOMS: atom_id res chain seq x y z
N MET A 1 31.56 10.78 27.15
CA MET A 1 30.70 11.52 26.19
C MET A 1 31.37 11.80 24.83
N GLY A 2 32.70 11.88 24.71
CA GLY A 2 33.36 12.13 23.41
C GLY A 2 33.36 10.98 22.38
N ASN A 3 33.19 9.72 22.81
CA ASN A 3 33.16 8.57 21.89
C ASN A 3 31.81 8.37 21.19
N LEU A 4 30.70 8.79 21.81
CA LEU A 4 29.36 8.73 21.19
C LEU A 4 29.21 9.79 20.09
N LEU A 5 29.74 10.99 20.31
CA LEU A 5 29.80 12.05 19.29
C LEU A 5 30.64 11.62 18.07
N LYS A 6 31.77 10.92 18.27
CA LYS A 6 32.58 10.38 17.16
C LYS A 6 31.89 9.26 16.36
N VAL A 7 31.02 8.48 17.00
CA VAL A 7 30.21 7.47 16.32
C VAL A 7 29.10 8.14 15.51
N LEU A 8 28.44 9.15 16.09
CA LEU A 8 27.39 9.94 15.41
C LEU A 8 27.94 10.81 14.26
N THR A 9 29.13 11.40 14.39
CA THR A 9 29.75 12.18 13.30
C THR A 9 30.34 11.30 12.20
N ARG A 10 30.68 10.04 12.48
CA ARG A 10 31.06 9.07 11.44
C ARG A 10 29.90 8.68 10.54
N GLU A 11 28.67 8.69 11.05
CA GLU A 11 27.47 8.50 10.22
C GLU A 11 27.31 9.65 9.21
N ILE A 12 27.79 10.85 9.54
CA ILE A 12 27.70 12.01 8.64
C ILE A 12 28.66 11.87 7.43
N GLU A 13 29.83 11.24 7.61
CA GLU A 13 30.79 10.97 6.53
C GLU A 13 30.37 9.80 5.62
N ASN A 14 29.43 8.97 6.05
CA ASN A 14 28.92 7.83 5.28
C ASN A 14 27.61 8.15 4.54
N TYR A 15 27.17 9.41 4.53
CA TYR A 15 26.00 9.76 3.75
C TYR A 15 26.31 9.70 2.25
N PRO A 16 25.35 9.22 1.44
CA PRO A 16 25.52 9.24 0.01
C PRO A 16 25.69 10.69 -0.46
N HIS A 17 26.82 11.00 -1.10
CA HIS A 17 27.12 12.31 -1.66
C HIS A 17 26.47 12.50 -3.04
N PHE A 18 25.18 12.19 -3.17
CA PHE A 18 24.42 12.40 -4.40
C PHE A 18 23.05 13.03 -4.11
N PHE A 19 22.52 13.74 -5.10
CA PHE A 19 21.25 14.45 -5.01
C PHE A 19 20.13 13.63 -5.67
N LEU A 20 18.98 13.48 -5.00
CA LEU A 20 17.76 12.92 -5.59
C LEU A 20 16.80 14.05 -5.97
N ASP A 21 16.53 14.20 -7.27
CA ASP A 21 15.58 15.19 -7.77
C ASP A 21 14.13 14.70 -7.67
N PHE A 22 13.51 14.85 -6.50
CA PHE A 22 12.09 14.50 -6.32
C PHE A 22 11.14 15.42 -7.09
N GLU A 23 11.58 16.62 -7.51
CA GLU A 23 10.71 17.58 -8.17
C GLU A 23 10.65 17.33 -9.68
N ASN A 24 11.80 17.29 -10.35
CA ASN A 24 11.88 17.37 -11.80
C ASN A 24 12.45 16.13 -12.49
N ALA A 25 12.84 15.08 -11.76
CA ALA A 25 13.38 13.86 -12.36
C ALA A 25 12.49 13.34 -13.50
N GLN A 26 13.12 13.15 -14.67
CA GLN A 26 12.50 12.60 -15.87
C GLN A 26 13.12 11.25 -16.18
N PRO A 27 12.34 10.25 -16.60
CA PRO A 27 12.86 8.92 -16.89
C PRO A 27 13.81 8.96 -18.09
N THR A 28 14.99 8.35 -17.91
CA THR A 28 15.91 8.03 -19.00
C THR A 28 15.29 7.00 -19.96
N GLU A 29 15.94 6.74 -21.10
CA GLU A 29 15.49 5.70 -22.04
C GLU A 29 15.45 4.31 -21.37
N GLY A 30 16.43 4.01 -20.51
CA GLY A 30 16.50 2.75 -19.76
C GLY A 30 15.41 2.59 -18.70
N GLU A 31 14.95 3.69 -18.10
CA GLU A 31 13.89 3.66 -17.08
C GLU A 31 12.48 3.64 -17.67
N ARG A 32 12.32 4.05 -18.95
CA ARG A 32 11.03 4.44 -19.51
C ARG A 32 9.95 3.37 -19.40
N GLU A 33 10.30 2.11 -19.66
CA GLU A 33 9.36 1.00 -19.61
C GLU A 33 8.83 0.79 -18.19
N VAL A 34 9.74 0.63 -17.23
CA VAL A 34 9.41 0.38 -15.82
C VAL A 34 8.71 1.60 -15.21
N TRP A 35 9.19 2.80 -15.52
CA TRP A 35 8.57 4.05 -15.10
C TRP A 35 7.12 4.17 -15.60
N ASN A 36 6.84 3.87 -16.87
CA ASN A 36 5.48 3.91 -17.41
C ASN A 36 4.55 2.91 -16.68
N GLN A 37 5.05 1.71 -16.36
CA GLN A 37 4.28 0.70 -15.64
C GLN A 37 3.92 1.16 -14.22
N ILE A 38 4.90 1.72 -13.49
CA ILE A 38 4.70 2.18 -12.12
C ILE A 38 3.83 3.44 -12.09
N SER A 39 4.10 4.40 -12.97
CA SER A 39 3.34 5.65 -13.10
C SER A 39 1.86 5.39 -13.41
N ALA A 40 1.56 4.37 -14.23
CA ALA A 40 0.19 3.93 -14.50
C ALA A 40 -0.54 3.34 -13.28
N VAL A 41 0.19 2.91 -12.25
CA VAL A 41 -0.38 2.55 -10.94
C VAL A 41 -0.52 3.80 -10.07
N LEU A 42 0.53 4.63 -9.99
CA LEU A 42 0.54 5.82 -9.14
C LEU A 42 -0.43 6.92 -9.59
N GLN A 43 -0.84 6.97 -10.86
CA GLN A 43 -1.88 7.90 -11.33
C GLN A 43 -3.22 7.76 -10.58
N ASP A 44 -3.52 6.55 -10.06
CA ASP A 44 -4.76 6.30 -9.33
C ASP A 44 -4.64 6.62 -7.82
N SER A 45 -3.43 6.86 -7.31
CA SER A 45 -3.11 6.96 -5.87
C SER A 45 -3.91 8.06 -5.16
N GLU A 46 -3.95 9.28 -5.71
CA GLU A 46 -4.72 10.40 -5.16
C GLU A 46 -6.22 10.10 -5.08
N SER A 47 -6.77 9.43 -6.11
CA SER A 47 -8.17 9.02 -6.10
C SER A 47 -8.44 7.97 -5.01
N MET A 48 -7.51 7.05 -4.75
CA MET A 48 -7.60 6.06 -3.69
C MET A 48 -7.61 6.72 -2.31
N LEU A 49 -6.71 7.68 -2.08
CA LEU A 49 -6.63 8.43 -0.84
C LEU A 49 -7.89 9.27 -0.60
N ALA A 50 -8.38 9.96 -1.64
CA ALA A 50 -9.61 10.74 -1.57
C ALA A 50 -10.83 9.86 -1.25
N ASP A 51 -10.96 8.71 -1.90
CA ASP A 51 -12.04 7.76 -1.66
C ASP A 51 -11.99 7.19 -0.23
N LEU A 52 -10.80 6.89 0.29
CA LEU A 52 -10.61 6.42 1.66
C LEU A 52 -10.92 7.52 2.69
N GLN A 53 -10.48 8.74 2.42
CA GLN A 53 -10.77 9.90 3.27
C GLN A 53 -12.28 10.20 3.33
N ALA A 54 -12.99 9.99 2.22
CA ALA A 54 -14.44 10.14 2.13
C ALA A 54 -15.24 8.94 2.70
N TYR A 55 -14.56 7.90 3.21
CA TYR A 55 -15.20 6.69 3.74
C TYR A 55 -15.85 6.96 5.10
N LYS A 56 -17.18 7.18 5.11
CA LYS A 56 -17.94 7.45 6.34
C LYS A 56 -18.36 6.20 7.13
N GLY A 57 -18.48 5.07 6.43
CA GLY A 57 -19.02 3.84 6.98
C GLY A 57 -20.55 3.79 7.04
N ALA A 58 -21.12 2.61 7.29
CA ALA A 58 -22.56 2.34 7.42
C ALA A 58 -22.98 1.99 8.86
N GLY A 59 -22.24 2.51 9.85
CA GLY A 59 -22.35 2.06 11.23
C GLY A 59 -23.72 2.30 11.89
N GLN A 60 -24.46 3.33 11.50
CA GLN A 60 -25.79 3.60 12.06
C GLN A 60 -26.81 2.59 11.53
N GLU A 61 -26.86 2.43 10.21
CA GLU A 61 -27.77 1.52 9.52
C GLU A 61 -27.51 0.07 9.96
N ILE A 62 -26.24 -0.31 10.11
CA ILE A 62 -25.83 -1.63 10.63
C ILE A 62 -26.33 -1.84 12.07
N ARG A 63 -26.20 -0.83 12.95
CA ARG A 63 -26.68 -0.95 14.34
C ARG A 63 -28.20 -1.12 14.38
N ASP A 64 -28.94 -0.33 13.61
CA ASP A 64 -30.40 -0.39 13.57
C ASP A 64 -30.89 -1.76 13.07
N ALA A 65 -30.23 -2.31 12.04
CA ALA A 65 -30.49 -3.65 11.53
C ALA A 65 -30.16 -4.75 12.56
N ILE A 66 -29.06 -4.64 13.30
CA ILE A 66 -28.69 -5.63 14.34
C ILE A 66 -29.67 -5.59 15.51
N GLN A 67 -30.14 -4.42 15.91
CA GLN A 67 -31.09 -4.25 17.02
C GLN A 67 -32.50 -4.76 16.66
N ASN A 68 -32.87 -4.71 15.38
CA ASN A 68 -34.20 -5.09 14.89
C ASN A 68 -34.09 -6.15 13.78
N PRO A 69 -33.66 -7.38 14.11
CA PRO A 69 -33.33 -8.40 13.10
C PRO A 69 -34.52 -8.87 12.26
N ASN A 70 -35.75 -8.69 12.74
CA ASN A 70 -36.97 -9.07 12.04
C ASN A 70 -37.54 -7.94 11.15
N ASP A 71 -36.98 -6.72 11.22
CA ASP A 71 -37.40 -5.60 10.38
C ASP A 71 -36.66 -5.64 9.04
N ILE A 72 -37.37 -6.08 8.00
CA ILE A 72 -36.85 -6.23 6.64
C ILE A 72 -36.37 -4.89 6.07
N GLN A 73 -37.07 -3.79 6.35
CA GLN A 73 -36.69 -2.47 5.82
C GLN A 73 -35.37 -1.99 6.39
N LEU A 74 -35.11 -2.27 7.68
CA LEU A 74 -33.83 -1.95 8.31
C LEU A 74 -32.70 -2.87 7.79
N GLN A 75 -32.97 -4.16 7.55
CA GLN A 75 -31.97 -5.05 6.92
C GLN A 75 -31.59 -4.56 5.51
N GLU A 76 -32.58 -4.23 4.67
CA GLU A 76 -32.34 -3.73 3.31
C GLU A 76 -31.60 -2.39 3.32
N ARG A 77 -31.92 -1.48 4.26
CA ARG A 77 -31.21 -0.20 4.38
C ARG A 77 -29.74 -0.39 4.74
N ALA A 78 -29.44 -1.25 5.71
CA ALA A 78 -28.07 -1.57 6.08
C ALA A 78 -27.30 -2.21 4.92
N TRP A 79 -27.96 -3.14 4.22
CA TRP A 79 -27.39 -3.79 3.03
C TRP A 79 -27.06 -2.78 1.92
N ASN A 80 -28.04 -1.97 1.51
CA ASN A 80 -27.86 -0.96 0.47
C ASN A 80 -26.80 0.09 0.82
N SER A 81 -26.57 0.34 2.12
CA SER A 81 -25.53 1.26 2.59
C SER A 81 -24.14 0.62 2.62
N VAL A 82 -24.04 -0.64 3.08
CA VAL A 82 -22.75 -1.31 3.25
C VAL A 82 -22.16 -1.81 1.93
N CYS A 83 -23.01 -2.25 0.99
CA CYS A 83 -22.56 -2.81 -0.29
C CYS A 83 -21.62 -1.89 -1.08
N PRO A 84 -21.98 -0.63 -1.43
CA PRO A 84 -21.10 0.26 -2.17
C PRO A 84 -19.80 0.55 -1.42
N LEU A 85 -19.82 0.53 -0.08
CA LEU A 85 -18.62 0.70 0.73
C LEU A 85 -17.69 -0.51 0.58
N VAL A 86 -18.22 -1.73 0.54
CA VAL A 86 -17.44 -2.95 0.34
C VAL A 86 -16.83 -3.01 -1.07
N VAL A 87 -17.50 -2.49 -2.09
CA VAL A 87 -16.92 -2.33 -3.44
C VAL A 87 -15.68 -1.43 -3.40
N ARG A 88 -15.75 -0.32 -2.64
CA ARG A 88 -14.56 0.54 -2.43
C ARG A 88 -13.45 -0.20 -1.69
N LEU A 89 -13.79 -0.97 -0.65
CA LEU A 89 -12.82 -1.79 0.07
C LEU A 89 -12.16 -2.83 -0.85
N LYS A 90 -12.91 -3.42 -1.78
CA LYS A 90 -12.35 -4.31 -2.79
C LYS A 90 -11.37 -3.57 -3.70
N ARG A 91 -11.74 -2.38 -4.21
CA ARG A 91 -10.87 -1.56 -5.06
C ARG A 91 -9.54 -1.22 -4.38
N PHE A 92 -9.55 -0.88 -3.09
CA PHE A 92 -8.31 -0.61 -2.34
C PHE A 92 -7.43 -1.86 -2.21
N TYR A 93 -8.03 -3.02 -1.95
CA TYR A 93 -7.28 -4.28 -1.89
C TYR A 93 -6.71 -4.66 -3.26
N GLU A 94 -7.47 -4.51 -4.34
CA GLU A 94 -6.96 -4.74 -5.70
C GLU A 94 -5.84 -3.76 -6.07
N PHE A 95 -5.94 -2.52 -5.60
CA PHE A 95 -4.87 -1.54 -5.75
C PHE A 95 -3.59 -1.99 -5.03
N SER A 96 -3.68 -2.59 -3.83
CA SER A 96 -2.50 -3.10 -3.14
C SER A 96 -1.78 -4.18 -3.94
N LEU A 97 -2.51 -5.03 -4.67
CA LEU A 97 -1.93 -6.05 -5.55
C LEU A 97 -1.21 -5.44 -6.76
N ARG A 98 -1.71 -4.32 -7.29
CA ARG A 98 -1.02 -3.56 -8.35
C ARG A 98 0.26 -2.92 -7.82
N LEU A 99 0.20 -2.37 -6.61
CA LEU A 99 1.34 -1.73 -5.95
C LEU A 99 2.45 -2.74 -5.63
N GLU A 100 2.09 -3.95 -5.21
CA GLU A 100 3.04 -5.07 -5.02
C GLU A 100 3.82 -5.38 -6.30
N LYS A 101 3.13 -5.48 -7.44
CA LYS A 101 3.79 -5.73 -8.74
C LYS A 101 4.68 -4.57 -9.17
N ALA A 102 4.21 -3.33 -8.98
CA ALA A 102 5.00 -2.14 -9.27
C ALA A 102 6.29 -2.10 -8.43
N LEU A 103 6.21 -2.46 -7.15
CA LEU A 103 7.37 -2.57 -6.27
C LEU A 103 8.35 -3.64 -6.76
N GLN A 104 7.87 -4.80 -7.21
CA GLN A 104 8.76 -5.86 -7.73
C GLN A 104 9.57 -5.37 -8.94
N SER A 105 8.91 -4.78 -9.95
CA SER A 105 9.60 -4.24 -11.14
C SER A 105 10.59 -3.12 -10.79
N LEU A 106 10.24 -2.31 -9.80
CA LEU A 106 11.10 -1.25 -9.29
C LEU A 106 12.36 -1.83 -8.61
N LEU A 107 12.19 -2.81 -7.71
CA LEU A 107 13.29 -3.47 -7.02
C LEU A 107 14.21 -4.21 -8.01
N GLU A 108 13.66 -4.88 -9.01
CA GLU A 108 14.44 -5.50 -10.10
C GLU A 108 15.37 -4.48 -10.76
N SER A 109 14.86 -3.29 -11.05
CA SER A 109 15.62 -2.24 -11.73
C SER A 109 16.69 -1.62 -10.83
N LEU A 110 16.34 -1.29 -9.57
CA LEU A 110 17.21 -0.56 -8.64
C LEU A 110 18.21 -1.44 -7.87
N THR A 111 18.22 -2.76 -8.12
CA THR A 111 19.11 -3.67 -7.40
C THR A 111 19.93 -4.58 -8.33
N CYS A 112 19.74 -4.47 -9.65
CA CYS A 112 20.38 -5.37 -10.61
C CYS A 112 21.91 -5.14 -10.77
N PRO A 113 22.73 -6.19 -10.94
CA PRO A 113 24.14 -6.01 -11.29
C PRO A 113 24.32 -5.24 -12.61
N PRO A 114 25.43 -4.49 -12.82
CA PRO A 114 26.64 -4.47 -11.99
C PRO A 114 26.73 -3.28 -11.03
N TYR A 115 25.69 -2.45 -10.91
CA TYR A 115 25.78 -1.20 -10.15
C TYR A 115 25.53 -1.42 -8.66
N THR A 116 26.12 -0.53 -7.84
CA THR A 116 25.79 -0.47 -6.42
C THR A 116 24.47 0.27 -6.21
N PRO A 117 23.79 0.08 -5.06
CA PRO A 117 22.53 0.79 -4.78
C PRO A 117 22.64 2.32 -4.83
N THR A 118 23.75 2.89 -4.37
CA THR A 118 24.04 4.32 -4.51
C THR A 118 24.10 4.75 -5.98
N GLN A 119 24.77 3.96 -6.82
CA GLN A 119 24.87 4.26 -8.26
C GLN A 119 23.52 4.13 -8.94
N HIS A 120 22.69 3.15 -8.56
CA HIS A 120 21.33 3.02 -9.07
C HIS A 120 20.50 4.26 -8.76
N LEU A 121 20.47 4.67 -7.49
CA LEU A 121 19.70 5.84 -7.07
C LEU A 121 20.20 7.15 -7.71
N GLU A 122 21.49 7.28 -7.98
CA GLU A 122 22.05 8.44 -8.69
C GLU A 122 21.67 8.45 -10.18
N ARG A 123 21.62 7.27 -10.82
CA ARG A 123 21.39 7.12 -12.28
C ARG A 123 19.91 7.04 -12.64
N GLU A 124 19.15 6.25 -11.90
CA GLU A 124 17.73 6.00 -12.12
C GLU A 124 16.86 6.86 -11.20
N GLN A 125 17.03 8.19 -11.31
CA GLN A 125 16.36 9.15 -10.44
C GLN A 125 14.84 9.12 -10.58
N ALA A 126 14.31 8.83 -11.77
CA ALA A 126 12.87 8.76 -11.97
C ALA A 126 12.29 7.53 -11.26
N LEU A 127 12.97 6.39 -11.31
CA LEU A 127 12.55 5.20 -10.55
C LEU A 127 12.72 5.40 -9.03
N ALA A 128 13.78 6.07 -8.58
CA ALA A 128 13.93 6.44 -7.17
C ALA A 128 12.78 7.34 -6.68
N LYS A 129 12.33 8.29 -7.51
CA LYS A 129 11.15 9.12 -7.25
C LYS A 129 9.87 8.29 -7.17
N GLU A 130 9.61 7.41 -8.13
CA GLU A 130 8.44 6.52 -8.08
C GLU A 130 8.45 5.64 -6.82
N PHE A 131 9.63 5.21 -6.35
CA PHE A 131 9.73 4.45 -5.11
C PHE A 131 9.29 5.27 -3.89
N ALA A 132 9.76 6.52 -3.80
CA ALA A 132 9.31 7.43 -2.74
C ALA A 132 7.80 7.68 -2.81
N GLU A 133 7.21 7.83 -4.00
CA GLU A 133 5.76 8.00 -4.17
C GLU A 133 4.96 6.74 -3.76
N ILE A 134 5.46 5.53 -4.05
CA ILE A 134 4.87 4.27 -3.56
C ILE A 134 4.82 4.27 -2.03
N LEU A 135 5.93 4.62 -1.37
CA LEU A 135 6.03 4.65 0.09
C LEU A 135 5.17 5.76 0.70
N HIS A 136 5.13 6.93 0.06
CA HIS A 136 4.31 8.05 0.48
C HIS A 136 2.83 7.69 0.46
N PHE A 137 2.32 7.16 -0.67
CA PHE A 137 0.95 6.65 -0.75
C PHE A 137 0.67 5.59 0.33
N THR A 138 1.57 4.64 0.50
CA THR A 138 1.44 3.54 1.47
C THR A 138 1.22 4.05 2.88
N LEU A 139 2.06 4.96 3.34
CA LEU A 139 1.96 5.52 4.70
C LEU A 139 0.70 6.38 4.86
N ARG A 140 0.32 7.17 3.85
CA ARG A 140 -0.89 8.00 3.86
C ARG A 140 -2.16 7.16 3.92
N PHE A 141 -2.22 6.09 3.13
CA PHE A 141 -3.34 5.15 3.15
C PHE A 141 -3.49 4.50 4.53
N ASP A 142 -2.39 3.98 5.09
CA ASP A 142 -2.40 3.29 6.37
C ASP A 142 -2.74 4.23 7.53
N GLU A 143 -2.27 5.49 7.50
CA GLU A 143 -2.65 6.54 8.46
C GLU A 143 -4.16 6.78 8.47
N LEU A 144 -4.78 6.94 7.28
CA LEU A 144 -6.22 7.12 7.14
C LEU A 144 -6.99 5.90 7.62
N LYS A 145 -6.55 4.69 7.24
CA LYS A 145 -7.17 3.43 7.63
C LYS A 145 -7.15 3.24 9.15
N MET A 146 -6.01 3.51 9.80
CA MET A 146 -5.87 3.37 11.26
C MET A 146 -6.84 4.26 12.04
N ARG A 147 -7.21 5.41 11.49
CA ARG A 147 -8.16 6.36 12.10
C ARG A 147 -9.62 6.01 11.85
N ASN A 148 -9.92 4.99 11.04
CA ASN A 148 -11.27 4.67 10.61
C ASN A 148 -11.69 3.23 10.99
N PRO A 149 -12.25 3.01 12.20
CA PRO A 149 -12.69 1.68 12.62
C PRO A 149 -13.90 1.14 11.84
N ALA A 150 -14.62 1.99 11.11
CA ALA A 150 -15.80 1.56 10.35
C ALA A 150 -15.43 0.56 9.24
N ILE A 151 -14.24 0.66 8.66
CA ILE A 151 -13.76 -0.22 7.57
C ILE A 151 -13.87 -1.71 7.95
N GLN A 152 -13.35 -2.08 9.13
CA GLN A 152 -13.40 -3.48 9.57
C GLN A 152 -14.82 -3.90 9.99
N ASN A 153 -15.57 -2.99 10.62
CA ASN A 153 -16.92 -3.26 11.11
C ASN A 153 -17.89 -3.52 9.95
N ASP A 154 -17.85 -2.67 8.94
CA ASP A 154 -18.69 -2.74 7.74
C ASP A 154 -18.38 -4.02 6.96
N PHE A 155 -17.09 -4.31 6.74
CA PHE A 155 -16.70 -5.54 6.05
C PHE A 155 -17.07 -6.81 6.83
N SER A 156 -16.92 -6.79 8.15
CA SER A 156 -17.34 -7.90 9.03
C SER A 156 -18.85 -8.08 9.05
N TYR A 157 -19.64 -7.00 8.98
CA TYR A 157 -21.09 -7.09 8.82
C TYR A 157 -21.45 -7.72 7.47
N TYR A 158 -20.89 -7.19 6.37
CA TYR A 158 -21.12 -7.70 5.02
C TYR A 158 -20.86 -9.22 4.92
N ARG A 159 -19.72 -9.70 5.41
CA ARG A 159 -19.38 -11.13 5.40
C ARG A 159 -20.39 -11.99 6.17
N ARG A 160 -20.83 -11.52 7.34
CA ARG A 160 -21.86 -12.23 8.15
C ARG A 160 -23.20 -12.28 7.42
N THR A 161 -23.59 -11.18 6.76
CA THR A 161 -24.86 -11.09 6.03
C THR A 161 -24.88 -12.00 4.80
N ILE A 162 -23.82 -12.02 3.97
CA ILE A 162 -23.73 -12.96 2.84
C ILE A 162 -23.77 -14.42 3.31
N SER A 163 -22.99 -14.75 4.35
CA SER A 163 -22.96 -16.12 4.86
C SER A 163 -24.34 -16.62 5.34
N ARG A 164 -25.20 -15.72 5.82
CA ARG A 164 -26.58 -16.03 6.24
C ARG A 164 -27.54 -16.06 5.05
N ASN A 165 -27.44 -15.09 4.13
CA ASN A 165 -28.38 -14.93 3.01
C ASN A 165 -28.19 -15.98 1.90
N ARG A 166 -27.03 -16.62 1.80
CA ARG A 166 -26.82 -17.82 0.96
C ARG A 166 -27.77 -18.98 1.27
N ILE A 167 -28.29 -19.04 2.49
CA ILE A 167 -29.27 -20.04 2.90
C ILE A 167 -30.68 -19.65 2.42
N ASN A 168 -30.91 -18.36 2.15
CA ASN A 168 -32.23 -17.78 1.86
C ASN A 168 -32.39 -17.27 0.41
N ASN A 169 -31.39 -17.42 -0.48
CA ASN A 169 -31.41 -17.00 -1.90
C ASN A 169 -31.81 -15.53 -2.16
N MET A 170 -31.57 -14.62 -1.22
CA MET A 170 -31.78 -13.17 -1.43
C MET A 170 -30.43 -12.46 -1.70
N HIS A 171 -30.40 -11.60 -2.73
CA HIS A 171 -29.27 -10.76 -3.18
C HIS A 171 -28.14 -11.47 -3.96
N LEU A 172 -28.47 -12.01 -5.15
CA LEU A 172 -27.51 -12.68 -6.05
C LEU A 172 -26.55 -11.71 -6.80
N ASP A 173 -26.92 -10.45 -7.01
CA ASP A 173 -26.15 -9.55 -7.88
C ASP A 173 -24.82 -9.08 -7.26
N ILE A 174 -24.73 -9.00 -5.93
CA ILE A 174 -23.52 -8.52 -5.21
C ILE A 174 -22.58 -9.68 -4.86
N GLU A 175 -23.06 -10.93 -4.86
CA GLU A 175 -22.19 -12.11 -4.75
C GLU A 175 -21.19 -12.21 -5.91
N ASN A 176 -21.49 -11.61 -7.06
CA ASN A 176 -20.59 -11.56 -8.21
C ASN A 176 -19.39 -10.63 -7.98
N GLU A 177 -19.48 -9.65 -7.08
CA GLU A 177 -18.42 -8.67 -6.89
C GLU A 177 -17.35 -9.12 -5.90
N VAL A 178 -17.72 -9.80 -4.81
CA VAL A 178 -16.76 -10.32 -3.81
C VAL A 178 -17.07 -11.78 -3.49
N ASN A 179 -16.34 -12.70 -4.12
CA ASN A 179 -16.43 -14.12 -3.81
C ASN A 179 -15.83 -14.44 -2.41
N ASN A 180 -16.08 -15.64 -1.90
CA ASN A 180 -15.62 -16.06 -0.56
C ASN A 180 -14.08 -16.01 -0.40
N GLU A 181 -13.34 -16.38 -1.44
CA GLU A 181 -11.88 -16.40 -1.39
C GLU A 181 -11.32 -14.97 -1.29
N MET A 182 -11.80 -14.08 -2.15
CA MET A 182 -11.51 -12.65 -2.11
C MET A 182 -11.87 -12.07 -0.75
N ALA A 183 -13.04 -12.40 -0.22
CA ALA A 183 -13.48 -11.91 1.09
C ALA A 183 -12.54 -12.34 2.23
N ASN A 184 -11.99 -13.56 2.17
CA ASN A 184 -11.02 -14.04 3.15
C ASN A 184 -9.70 -13.27 3.04
N ARG A 185 -9.18 -13.05 1.83
CA ARG A 185 -7.94 -12.29 1.61
C ARG A 185 -8.08 -10.83 2.05
N MET A 186 -9.19 -10.19 1.67
CA MET A 186 -9.52 -8.83 2.13
C MET A 186 -9.66 -8.75 3.66
N SER A 187 -10.18 -9.79 4.31
CA SER A 187 -10.31 -9.79 5.78
C SER A 187 -8.95 -9.76 6.46
N LEU A 188 -7.99 -10.56 5.96
CA LEU A 188 -6.62 -10.55 6.46
C LEU A 188 -5.94 -9.20 6.18
N PHE A 189 -6.13 -8.66 4.98
CA PHE A 189 -5.64 -7.33 4.62
C PHE A 189 -6.12 -6.27 5.61
N TYR A 190 -7.43 -6.13 5.83
CA TYR A 190 -7.96 -5.09 6.71
C TYR A 190 -7.76 -5.34 8.21
N ALA A 191 -7.41 -6.56 8.62
CA ALA A 191 -7.06 -6.87 10.01
C ALA A 191 -5.70 -6.25 10.41
N GLU A 192 -4.79 -6.07 9.47
CA GLU A 192 -3.47 -5.49 9.71
C GLU A 192 -3.57 -3.99 10.06
N ALA A 193 -2.77 -3.51 11.02
CA ALA A 193 -2.77 -2.08 11.36
C ALA A 193 -2.39 -1.21 10.16
N THR A 194 -1.37 -1.64 9.43
CA THR A 194 -0.77 -0.98 8.27
C THR A 194 -0.86 -1.90 7.04
N PRO A 195 -2.04 -2.06 6.43
CA PRO A 195 -2.29 -3.05 5.38
C PRO A 195 -1.43 -2.85 4.13
N MET A 196 -1.24 -1.62 3.65
CA MET A 196 -0.41 -1.36 2.48
C MET A 196 1.06 -1.63 2.78
N LEU A 197 1.55 -1.17 3.94
CA LEU A 197 2.94 -1.41 4.35
C LEU A 197 3.22 -2.90 4.55
N LYS A 198 2.25 -3.65 5.10
CA LYS A 198 2.37 -5.11 5.25
C LYS A 198 2.45 -5.80 3.88
N THR A 199 1.66 -5.36 2.90
CA THR A 199 1.75 -5.85 1.52
C THR A 199 3.14 -5.57 0.92
N LEU A 200 3.65 -4.34 1.00
CA LEU A 200 4.99 -4.02 0.47
C LEU A 200 6.12 -4.78 1.19
N SER A 201 6.01 -4.95 2.50
CA SER A 201 6.98 -5.73 3.29
C SER A 201 7.03 -7.19 2.86
N ASN A 202 5.86 -7.81 2.66
CA ASN A 202 5.76 -9.18 2.14
C ASN A 202 6.30 -9.26 0.72
N ALA A 203 5.97 -8.30 -0.15
CA ALA A 203 6.44 -8.24 -1.54
C ALA A 203 7.98 -8.13 -1.62
N THR A 204 8.58 -7.28 -0.78
CA THR A 204 10.04 -7.14 -0.68
C THR A 204 10.70 -8.43 -0.20
N THR A 205 10.10 -9.09 0.80
CA THR A 205 10.59 -10.38 1.31
C THR A 205 10.52 -11.45 0.23
N HIS A 206 9.42 -11.48 -0.53
CA HIS A 206 9.23 -12.41 -1.64
C HIS A 206 10.26 -12.18 -2.74
N PHE A 207 10.46 -10.92 -3.14
CA PHE A 207 11.45 -10.52 -4.15
C PHE A 207 12.85 -11.05 -3.84
N VAL A 208 13.33 -10.85 -2.60
CA VAL A 208 14.63 -11.38 -2.15
C VAL A 208 14.67 -12.91 -2.18
N SER A 209 13.56 -13.57 -1.81
CA SER A 209 13.50 -15.03 -1.77
C SER A 209 13.50 -15.69 -3.16
N GLU A 210 12.93 -15.04 -4.16
CA GLU A 210 12.89 -15.50 -5.55
C GLU A 210 14.21 -15.24 -6.28
N ASN A 211 14.87 -14.12 -5.98
CA ASN A 211 16.11 -13.69 -6.62
C ASN A 211 17.35 -14.21 -5.87
N LYS A 212 17.49 -15.53 -5.72
CA LYS A 212 18.58 -16.17 -4.92
C LYS A 212 20.00 -15.85 -5.40
N THR A 213 20.16 -15.45 -6.66
CA THR A 213 21.45 -15.05 -7.23
C THR A 213 21.78 -13.60 -6.98
N LEU A 214 20.79 -12.79 -6.62
CA LEU A 214 20.98 -11.40 -6.26
C LEU A 214 21.41 -11.33 -4.78
N PRO A 215 22.54 -10.67 -4.47
CA PRO A 215 22.93 -10.47 -3.07
C PRO A 215 21.86 -9.68 -2.31
N ILE A 216 21.50 -10.15 -1.11
CA ILE A 216 20.46 -9.52 -0.28
C ILE A 216 20.83 -8.06 0.07
N GLU A 217 22.12 -7.81 0.24
CA GLU A 217 22.69 -6.49 0.48
C GLU A 217 22.28 -5.48 -0.59
N ASN A 218 22.11 -5.86 -1.86
CA ASN A 218 21.67 -4.91 -2.89
C ASN A 218 20.29 -4.34 -2.58
N THR A 219 19.38 -5.16 -2.07
CA THR A 219 18.04 -4.71 -1.70
C THR A 219 18.05 -3.94 -0.37
N THR A 220 18.73 -4.47 0.65
CA THR A 220 18.75 -3.82 1.97
C THR A 220 19.51 -2.49 1.95
N ASP A 221 20.58 -2.41 1.16
CA ASP A 221 21.38 -1.19 1.04
C ASP A 221 20.69 -0.16 0.16
N CYS A 222 19.88 -0.57 -0.83
CA CYS A 222 19.01 0.36 -1.57
C CYS A 222 18.00 1.03 -0.63
N LEU A 223 17.29 0.22 0.18
CA LEU A 223 16.34 0.72 1.18
C LEU A 223 17.01 1.63 2.22
N SER A 224 18.17 1.22 2.75
CA SER A 224 18.89 2.00 3.75
C SER A 224 19.47 3.29 3.18
N THR A 225 19.90 3.28 1.92
CA THR A 225 20.38 4.47 1.20
C THR A 225 19.24 5.46 1.02
N MET A 226 18.07 5.03 0.56
CA MET A 226 16.89 5.91 0.45
C MET A 226 16.49 6.51 1.80
N ALA A 227 16.43 5.69 2.86
CA ALA A 227 16.14 6.19 4.20
C ALA A 227 17.16 7.23 4.68
N SER A 228 18.43 7.01 4.36
CA SER A 228 19.52 7.93 4.67
C SER A 228 19.38 9.25 3.91
N VAL A 229 19.08 9.23 2.61
CA VAL A 229 18.85 10.44 1.81
C VAL A 229 17.68 11.24 2.36
N CYS A 230 16.55 10.60 2.65
CA CYS A 230 15.40 11.27 3.26
C CYS A 230 15.77 11.92 4.61
N LYS A 231 16.55 11.23 5.44
CA LYS A 231 17.03 11.78 6.71
C LYS A 231 17.88 13.04 6.49
N VAL A 232 18.85 13.00 5.57
CA VAL A 232 19.70 14.17 5.27
C VAL A 232 18.87 15.34 4.76
N MET A 233 17.92 15.10 3.85
CA MET A 233 17.06 16.17 3.32
C MET A 233 16.20 16.84 4.41
N LEU A 234 15.76 16.08 5.41
CA LEU A 234 15.01 16.64 6.54
C LEU A 234 15.91 17.37 7.55
N GLU A 235 17.15 16.92 7.73
CA GLU A 235 18.13 17.51 8.65
C GLU A 235 18.87 18.72 8.03
N THR A 236 18.84 18.85 6.70
CA THR A 236 19.54 19.89 5.92
C THR A 236 18.56 20.52 4.90
N PRO A 237 17.69 21.46 5.33
CA PRO A 237 16.67 22.10 4.49
C PRO A 237 17.25 23.04 3.42
#